data_AF-A0A845STC5-F1
#
_entry.id   AF-A0A845STC5-F1
#
_cell.length_a   1.000
_cell.length_b   1.000
_cell.length_c   1.000
_cell.angle_alpha   90.00
_cell.angle_beta   90.00
_cell.angle_gamma   90.00
#
_symmetry.space_group_name_H-M   'P 1'
#
loop_
_entity.id
_entity.type
_entity.pdbx_description
1 polymer ?
#
loop_
_entity_poly.entity_id
_entity_poly.type
_entity_poly.pdbx_seq_one_letter_code
_entity_poly.pdbx_strand_id
1 'polypeptide(L)'
;MMEKIYRAFCVCNTGTFQTLDERMVFFEAHSDEEASGKLTKLLSAVWGVPESAVDFHNLYSESELHKNAAFPVASGTPLYKQQLFEIGWSGGPSGHPVYAVLSDYPLFLVSPINHLRLTKAFIGCQTLTSAEVPDE
;
A
#
# COMPACT_ATOMS: atom_id res chain seq x y z
N MET A 1 15.30 8.66 16.10
CA MET A 1 14.79 7.38 15.54
C MET A 1 14.49 7.60 14.07
N MET A 2 14.73 6.61 13.22
CA MET A 2 14.43 6.70 11.79
C MET A 2 12.95 6.36 11.57
N GLU A 3 12.26 7.11 10.73
CA GLU A 3 10.88 6.78 10.36
C GLU A 3 10.84 5.51 9.50
N LYS A 4 9.84 4.66 9.76
CA LYS A 4 9.52 3.44 9.01
C LYS A 4 8.33 3.70 8.12
N ILE A 5 8.28 3.04 6.97
CA ILE A 5 7.10 3.05 6.11
C ILE A 5 6.10 2.01 6.60
N TYR A 6 4.84 2.39 6.54
CA TYR A 6 3.67 1.55 6.76
C TYR A 6 2.73 1.65 5.58
N ARG A 7 1.92 0.61 5.40
CA ARG A 7 0.82 0.56 4.45
C ARG A 7 -0.45 0.12 5.17
N ALA A 8 -1.58 0.70 4.81
CA ALA A 8 -2.90 0.23 5.21
C ALA A 8 -3.90 0.41 4.05
N PHE A 9 -5.04 -0.29 4.13
CA PHE A 9 -6.23 0.01 3.36
C PHE A 9 -7.16 0.84 4.24
N CYS A 10 -7.60 1.99 3.74
CA CYS A 10 -8.29 3.00 4.54
C CYS A 10 -9.62 3.38 3.89
N VAL A 11 -10.65 3.54 4.71
CA VAL A 11 -12.01 3.91 4.29
C VAL A 11 -12.53 5.07 5.12
N CYS A 12 -13.41 5.88 4.53
CA CYS A 12 -14.18 6.87 5.28
C CYS A 12 -15.56 6.29 5.63
N ASN A 13 -15.87 6.15 6.93
CA ASN A 13 -17.09 5.50 7.40
C ASN A 13 -18.30 6.45 7.54
N THR A 14 -18.20 7.69 7.05
CA THR A 14 -19.27 8.70 7.21
C THR A 14 -20.17 8.78 5.98
N GLY A 15 -21.48 8.71 6.22
CA GLY A 15 -22.50 8.73 5.16
C GLY A 15 -22.48 9.98 4.26
N THR A 16 -21.95 11.11 4.75
CA THR A 16 -21.78 12.34 3.99
C THR A 16 -20.66 12.30 2.95
N PHE A 17 -19.73 11.33 3.02
CA PHE A 17 -18.57 11.20 2.15
C PHE A 17 -18.49 9.81 1.48
N GLN A 18 -19.64 9.17 1.24
CA GLN A 18 -19.79 7.84 0.60
C GLN A 18 -19.12 7.68 -0.77
N THR A 19 -18.56 8.74 -1.34
CA THR A 19 -17.83 8.72 -2.62
C THR A 19 -16.34 8.39 -2.47
N LEU A 20 -15.82 8.28 -1.25
CA LEU A 20 -14.43 7.87 -1.03
C LEU A 20 -14.37 6.34 -1.00
N ASP A 21 -14.04 5.76 -2.16
CA ASP A 21 -13.63 4.35 -2.24
C ASP A 21 -12.47 4.08 -1.28
N GLU A 22 -12.32 2.81 -0.89
CA GLU A 22 -11.16 2.35 -0.13
C GLU A 22 -9.85 2.76 -0.83
N ARG A 23 -8.88 3.22 -0.05
CA ARG A 23 -7.56 3.63 -0.55
C ARG A 23 -6.46 2.87 0.12
N MET A 24 -5.53 2.35 -0.68
CA MET A 24 -4.21 1.96 -0.22
C MET A 24 -3.41 3.22 0.13
N VAL A 25 -2.92 3.31 1.36
CA VAL A 25 -2.17 4.46 1.87
C VAL A 25 -0.81 4.00 2.35
N PHE A 26 0.24 4.69 1.93
CA PHE A 26 1.58 4.58 2.53
C PHE A 26 1.89 5.81 3.35
N PHE A 27 2.46 5.62 4.53
CA PHE A 27 2.87 6.72 5.40
C PHE A 27 4.10 6.35 6.24
N GLU A 28 4.71 7.35 6.87
CA GLU A 28 5.88 7.18 7.72
C GLU A 28 5.51 7.32 9.20
N ALA A 29 6.02 6.46 10.09
CA ALA A 29 5.89 6.60 11.55
C ALA A 29 7.13 6.08 12.29
N HIS A 30 7.33 6.49 13.55
CA HIS A 30 8.51 6.10 14.32
C HIS A 30 8.42 4.69 14.91
N SER A 31 7.21 4.27 15.29
CA SER A 31 6.97 2.96 15.89
C SER A 31 5.58 2.42 15.54
N ASP A 32 5.39 1.13 15.81
CA ASP A 32 4.13 0.43 15.52
C ASP A 32 3.00 0.95 16.42
N GLU A 33 3.33 1.34 17.66
CA GLU A 33 2.40 1.92 18.63
C GLU A 33 1.86 3.28 18.17
N GLU A 34 2.67 4.09 17.48
CA GLU A 34 2.29 5.41 16.99
C GLU A 34 1.61 5.37 15.61
N ALA A 35 1.82 4.31 14.84
CA ALA A 35 1.43 4.22 13.44
C ALA A 35 -0.08 4.44 13.22
N SER A 36 -0.91 3.75 14.01
CA SER A 36 -2.38 3.87 13.95
C SER A 36 -2.86 5.32 14.17
N GLY A 37 -2.43 5.94 15.28
CA GLY A 37 -2.85 7.31 15.61
C GLY A 37 -2.28 8.37 14.66
N LYS A 38 -1.12 8.12 14.04
CA LYS A 38 -0.57 9.02 13.01
C LYS A 38 -1.36 8.90 11.71
N LEU A 39 -1.74 7.68 11.31
CA LEU A 39 -2.54 7.44 10.10
C LEU A 39 -3.90 8.15 10.16
N THR A 40 -4.64 8.00 11.27
CA THR A 40 -5.96 8.64 11.43
C THR A 40 -5.87 10.16 11.34
N LYS A 41 -4.87 10.77 11.99
CA LYS A 41 -4.61 12.22 11.94
C LYS A 41 -4.30 12.71 10.53
N LEU A 42 -3.42 11.99 9.83
CA LEU A 42 -3.04 12.35 8.46
C LEU A 42 -4.24 12.29 7.52
N LEU A 43 -5.03 11.21 7.57
CA LEU A 43 -6.18 11.03 6.68
C LEU A 43 -7.33 11.95 7.02
N SER A 44 -7.58 12.23 8.31
CA SER A 44 -8.50 13.27 8.76
C SER A 44 -8.20 14.62 8.08
N ALA A 45 -6.94 15.02 8.06
CA ALA A 45 -6.51 16.26 7.41
C ALA A 45 -6.63 16.21 5.88
N VAL A 46 -6.24 15.09 5.24
CA VAL A 46 -6.28 14.94 3.78
C VAL A 46 -7.71 14.87 3.24
N TRP A 47 -8.60 14.16 3.93
CA TRP A 47 -9.99 13.96 3.53
C TRP A 47 -10.93 15.05 4.06
N GLY A 48 -10.48 15.88 5.02
CA GLY A 48 -11.30 16.94 5.61
C GLY A 48 -12.42 16.38 6.49
N VAL A 49 -12.18 15.26 7.17
CA VAL A 49 -13.16 14.54 8.02
C VAL A 49 -12.65 14.40 9.45
N PRO A 50 -13.50 14.18 10.46
CA PRO A 50 -13.05 13.87 11.81
C PRO A 50 -12.18 12.59 11.86
N GLU A 51 -11.24 12.48 12.80
CA GLU A 51 -10.43 11.24 12.95
C GLU A 51 -11.29 9.99 13.19
N SER A 52 -12.43 10.12 13.88
CA SER A 52 -13.38 9.03 14.10
C SER A 52 -14.07 8.54 12.82
N ALA A 53 -13.98 9.31 11.73
CA ALA A 53 -14.52 8.95 10.42
C ALA A 53 -13.58 8.05 9.62
N VAL A 54 -12.32 7.91 10.06
CA VAL A 54 -11.29 7.14 9.38
C VAL A 54 -11.27 5.74 9.99
N ASP A 55 -11.49 4.73 9.16
CA ASP A 55 -11.27 3.33 9.52
C ASP A 55 -10.22 2.72 8.58
N PHE A 56 -9.53 1.69 9.04
CA PHE A 56 -8.48 1.06 8.27
C PHE A 56 -8.24 -0.39 8.69
N HIS A 57 -7.65 -1.16 7.79
CA HIS A 57 -7.22 -2.52 8.07
C HIS A 57 -5.91 -2.86 7.34
N ASN A 58 -5.34 -4.02 7.67
CA ASN A 58 -4.05 -4.49 7.14
C ASN A 58 -2.92 -3.45 7.31
N LEU A 59 -2.89 -2.78 8.47
CA LEU A 59 -1.79 -1.89 8.84
C LEU A 59 -0.52 -2.70 9.10
N TYR A 60 0.45 -2.57 8.19
CA TYR A 60 1.69 -3.32 8.24
C TYR A 60 2.88 -2.42 7.91
N SER A 61 3.98 -2.63 8.62
CA SER A 61 5.28 -2.03 8.30
C SER A 61 5.85 -2.60 6.99
N GLU A 62 6.79 -1.87 6.38
CA GLU A 62 7.56 -2.34 5.21
C GLU A 62 8.20 -3.72 5.46
N SER A 63 8.73 -3.97 6.65
CA SER A 63 9.28 -5.28 7.02
C SER A 63 8.23 -6.39 7.06
N GLU A 64 7.03 -6.11 7.54
CA GLU A 64 5.94 -7.09 7.59
C GLU A 64 5.39 -7.37 6.19
N LEU A 65 5.30 -6.36 5.31
CA LEU A 65 4.96 -6.54 3.90
C LEU A 65 5.88 -7.55 3.22
N HIS A 66 7.20 -7.40 3.36
CA HIS A 66 8.15 -8.35 2.78
C HIS A 66 8.07 -9.73 3.40
N LYS A 67 7.81 -9.81 4.72
CA LYS A 67 7.64 -11.09 5.42
C LYS A 67 6.38 -11.83 4.97
N ASN A 68 5.32 -11.08 4.65
CA ASN A 68 4.01 -11.61 4.28
C ASN A 68 3.80 -11.75 2.77
N ALA A 69 4.77 -11.34 1.96
CA ALA A 69 4.72 -11.48 0.50
C ALA A 69 4.65 -12.96 0.11
N ALA A 70 3.92 -13.26 -0.97
CA ALA A 70 3.66 -14.64 -1.41
C ALA A 70 4.94 -15.46 -1.67
N PHE A 71 6.03 -14.80 -2.07
CA PHE A 71 7.32 -15.45 -2.27
C PHE A 71 8.48 -14.60 -1.73
N PRO A 72 9.53 -15.23 -1.16
CA PRO A 72 10.72 -14.52 -0.76
C PRO A 72 11.47 -13.99 -1.99
N VAL A 73 11.82 -12.71 -1.97
CA VAL A 73 12.59 -12.06 -3.03
C VAL A 73 13.85 -11.44 -2.44
N ALA A 74 14.96 -11.51 -3.16
CA ALA A 74 16.21 -10.91 -2.74
C ALA A 74 16.08 -9.39 -2.57
N SER A 75 16.57 -8.87 -1.44
CA SER A 75 16.57 -7.43 -1.16
C SER A 75 17.32 -6.65 -2.23
N GLY A 76 16.87 -5.41 -2.49
CA GLY A 76 17.47 -4.51 -3.48
C GLY A 76 17.00 -4.71 -4.92
N THR A 77 16.32 -5.82 -5.23
CA THR A 77 15.76 -6.08 -6.56
C THR A 77 14.50 -5.24 -6.84
N PRO A 78 14.10 -5.05 -8.11
CA PRO A 78 12.82 -4.43 -8.46
C PRO A 78 11.62 -5.17 -7.86
N LEU A 79 11.61 -6.51 -7.96
CA LEU A 79 10.54 -7.36 -7.41
C LEU A 79 10.36 -7.17 -5.91
N TYR A 80 11.47 -7.06 -5.15
CA TYR A 80 11.40 -6.80 -3.71
C TYR A 80 10.61 -5.53 -3.41
N LYS A 81 10.88 -4.44 -4.15
CA LYS A 81 10.19 -3.15 -3.96
C LYS A 81 8.71 -3.22 -4.37
N GLN A 82 8.36 -4.08 -5.33
CA GLN A 82 6.99 -4.26 -5.82
C GLN A 82 6.11 -5.03 -4.83
N GLN A 83 6.69 -5.90 -3.99
CA GLN A 83 5.96 -6.62 -2.93
C GLN A 83 5.17 -5.70 -1.99
N LEU A 84 5.58 -4.44 -1.86
CA LEU A 84 4.86 -3.45 -1.07
C LEU A 84 3.42 -3.23 -1.54
N PHE A 85 3.15 -3.50 -2.82
CA PHE A 85 1.86 -3.31 -3.47
C PHE A 85 1.10 -4.63 -3.70
N GLU A 86 1.57 -5.73 -3.12
CA GLU A 86 0.88 -7.02 -3.18
C GLU A 86 -0.41 -6.95 -2.34
N ILE A 87 -1.54 -7.28 -2.96
CA ILE A 87 -2.89 -7.22 -2.39
C ILE A 87 -3.54 -8.59 -2.24
N GLY A 88 -2.93 -9.65 -2.79
CA GLY A 88 -3.46 -11.00 -2.66
C GLY A 88 -2.80 -12.02 -3.57
N TRP A 89 -3.49 -13.14 -3.75
CA TRP A 89 -3.07 -14.29 -4.54
C TRP A 89 -4.17 -14.68 -5.53
N SER A 90 -3.84 -14.88 -6.80
CA SER A 90 -4.84 -15.18 -7.85
C SER A 90 -5.47 -16.58 -7.76
N GLY A 91 -4.99 -17.42 -6.85
CA GLY A 91 -5.59 -18.72 -6.51
C GLY A 91 -4.90 -19.93 -7.15
N GLY A 92 -5.14 -21.10 -6.57
CA GLY A 92 -4.62 -22.38 -7.06
C GLY A 92 -3.12 -22.61 -6.84
N PRO A 93 -2.62 -23.83 -7.14
CA PRO A 93 -1.21 -24.21 -7.01
C PRO A 93 -0.25 -23.44 -7.93
N SER A 94 -0.79 -22.86 -9.01
CA SER A 94 -0.06 -22.09 -10.02
C SER A 94 -0.47 -20.61 -10.05
N GLY A 95 -1.04 -20.12 -8.95
CA GLY A 95 -1.38 -18.71 -8.83
C GLY A 95 -0.14 -17.81 -8.87
N HIS A 96 -0.40 -16.52 -8.84
CA HIS A 96 0.62 -15.48 -8.80
C HIS A 96 0.20 -14.38 -7.81
N PRO A 97 1.17 -13.59 -7.32
CA PRO A 97 0.87 -12.42 -6.50
C PRO A 97 0.03 -11.43 -7.31
N VAL A 98 -1.03 -10.93 -6.69
CA VAL A 98 -1.87 -9.87 -7.26
C VAL A 98 -1.37 -8.55 -6.71
N TYR A 99 -1.13 -7.58 -7.60
CA TYR A 99 -0.66 -6.24 -7.23
C TYR A 99 -1.75 -5.19 -7.47
N ALA A 100 -1.67 -4.07 -6.75
CA ALA A 100 -2.53 -2.92 -6.97
C ALA A 100 -2.41 -2.39 -8.42
N VAL A 101 -3.54 -2.01 -9.01
CA VAL A 101 -3.66 -1.56 -10.41
C VAL A 101 -3.54 -0.03 -10.52
N LEU A 102 -3.10 0.49 -11.68
CA LEU A 102 -2.90 1.94 -11.87
C LEU A 102 -4.14 2.79 -11.64
N SER A 103 -5.32 2.26 -11.97
CA SER A 103 -6.59 2.97 -11.79
C SER A 103 -6.91 3.24 -10.32
N ASP A 104 -6.30 2.49 -9.40
CA ASP A 104 -6.40 2.70 -7.96
C ASP A 104 -5.03 3.12 -7.39
N TYR A 105 -4.57 4.30 -7.82
CA TYR A 105 -3.27 4.83 -7.44
C TYR A 105 -3.18 5.06 -5.92
N PRO A 106 -2.21 4.45 -5.21
CA PRO A 106 -2.09 4.59 -3.77
C PRO A 106 -1.76 6.01 -3.31
N LEU A 107 -2.25 6.40 -2.14
CA LEU A 107 -1.92 7.68 -1.52
C LEU A 107 -0.57 7.58 -0.80
N PHE A 108 0.40 8.40 -1.19
CA PHE A 108 1.75 8.43 -0.60
C PHE A 108 1.93 9.63 0.34
N LEU A 109 1.74 9.42 1.63
CA LEU A 109 1.93 10.40 2.71
C LEU A 109 3.31 10.21 3.36
N VAL A 110 4.36 10.34 2.55
CA VAL A 110 5.75 10.05 2.92
C VAL A 110 6.68 11.17 2.46
N SER A 111 7.92 11.14 2.95
CA SER A 111 9.00 12.03 2.53
C SER A 111 9.25 11.98 1.01
N PRO A 112 9.79 13.05 0.39
CA PRO A 112 10.01 13.10 -1.07
C PRO A 112 10.86 11.95 -1.62
N ILE A 113 11.85 11.49 -0.85
CA ILE A 113 12.72 10.37 -1.24
C ILE A 113 11.91 9.08 -1.32
N ASN A 114 11.07 8.82 -0.31
CA ASN A 114 10.23 7.64 -0.28
C ASN A 114 9.09 7.71 -1.28
N HIS A 115 8.53 8.91 -1.53
CA HIS A 115 7.53 9.11 -2.56
C HIS A 115 8.06 8.68 -3.94
N LEU A 116 9.29 9.11 -4.30
CA LEU A 116 9.93 8.71 -5.55
C LEU A 116 10.21 7.20 -5.60
N ARG A 117 10.65 6.61 -4.49
CA ARG A 117 10.91 5.17 -4.37
C ARG A 117 9.65 4.34 -4.59
N LEU A 118 8.56 4.69 -3.91
CA LEU A 118 7.26 4.01 -4.00
C LEU A 118 6.63 4.19 -5.38
N THR A 119 6.67 5.40 -5.96
CA THR A 119 6.17 5.66 -7.31
C THR A 119 6.86 4.78 -8.36
N LYS A 120 8.20 4.68 -8.31
CA LYS A 120 8.95 3.81 -9.23
C LYS A 120 8.58 2.34 -9.07
N ALA A 121 8.43 1.89 -7.83
CA ALA A 121 8.04 0.51 -7.53
C ALA A 121 6.63 0.21 -8.06
N PHE A 122 5.66 1.09 -7.78
CA PHE A 122 4.27 0.95 -8.19
C PHE A 122 4.10 0.90 -9.71
N ILE A 123 4.75 1.80 -10.44
CA ILE A 123 4.74 1.79 -11.90
C ILE A 123 5.33 0.47 -12.44
N GLY A 124 6.38 -0.05 -11.78
CA GLY A 124 6.99 -1.32 -12.14
C GLY A 124 6.05 -2.53 -12.00
N CYS A 125 5.07 -2.49 -11.09
CA CYS A 125 4.07 -3.58 -10.97
C CYS A 125 3.29 -3.80 -12.27
N GLN A 126 3.12 -2.75 -13.07
CA GLN A 126 2.27 -2.74 -14.27
C GLN A 126 2.99 -3.27 -15.51
N THR A 127 4.32 -3.21 -15.50
CA THR A 127 5.13 -3.79 -16.57
C THR A 127 5.14 -5.31 -16.52
N LEU A 128 4.76 -5.92 -15.39
CA LEU A 128 4.68 -7.37 -15.22
C LEU A 128 3.35 -7.94 -15.71
N THR A 129 2.25 -7.21 -15.52
CA THR A 129 0.90 -7.66 -15.95
C THR A 129 0.72 -7.67 -17.47
N SER A 130 1.53 -6.93 -18.23
CA SER A 130 1.47 -6.92 -19.70
C SER A 130 2.25 -8.06 -20.37
N ALA A 131 3.02 -8.85 -19.61
CA ALA A 131 3.84 -9.94 -20.15
C ALA A 131 3.17 -11.32 -20.05
N GLU A 132 1.95 -11.42 -19.52
CA GLU A 132 1.22 -12.69 -19.29
C GLU A 132 -0.08 -12.80 -20.09
N VAL A 133 -0.12 -12.29 -21.32
CA VAL A 133 -1.14 -12.74 -22.30
C VAL A 133 -0.43 -13.65 -23.30
N PRO A 134 -0.51 -14.99 -23.15
CA PRO A 134 -0.20 -15.88 -24.27
C PRO A 134 -1.23 -15.59 -25.36
N ASP A 135 -0.76 -15.30 -26.57
CA ASP A 135 -1.61 -15.33 -27.77
C ASP A 135 -2.34 -16.68 -27.81
N GLU A 136 -3.67 -16.63 -27.94
CA GLU A 136 -4.54 -17.81 -28.16
C GLU A 136 -4.14 -18.62 -29.40
#